data_AF-A0A317HIB6-F1
#
_entry.id   AF-A0A317HIB6-F1
#
_cell.length_a   1.000
_cell.length_b   1.000
_cell.length_c   1.000
_cell.angle_alpha   90.00
_cell.angle_beta   90.00
_cell.angle_gamma   90.00
#
_symmetry.space_group_name_H-M   'P 1'
#
loop_
_entity.id
_entity.type
_entity.pdbx_description
1 polymer ?
#
loop_
_entity_poly.entity_id
_entity_poly.type
_entity_poly.pdbx_seq_one_letter_code
_entity_poly.pdbx_strand_id
1 'polypeptide(L)' 'MAQRSIEVLIGRLITDEAFRDAFLANRALVLQVFHEAGHELTPLEIAAVLCTPAALWTEIAEQIDCRLQKANLSKEYTL' A
#
# COMPACT_ATOMS: atom_id res chain seq x y z
N MET A 1 0.15 -17.47 -6.39
CA MET A 1 -0.89 -17.67 -5.34
C MET A 1 -1.52 -16.30 -5.04
N ALA A 2 -2.57 -15.93 -5.78
CA ALA A 2 -3.12 -14.56 -5.79
C ALA A 2 -3.58 -14.05 -4.42
N GLN A 3 -4.21 -14.91 -3.60
CA GLN A 3 -4.68 -14.57 -2.26
C GLN A 3 -3.59 -13.99 -1.35
N ARG A 4 -2.36 -14.51 -1.43
CA ARG A 4 -1.24 -14.00 -0.63
C ARG A 4 -0.76 -12.63 -1.12
N SER A 5 -0.83 -12.37 -2.43
CA SER A 5 -0.41 -11.10 -3.02
C SER A 5 -1.34 -9.96 -2.60
N ILE A 6 -2.66 -10.19 -2.62
CA ILE A 6 -3.64 -9.17 -2.21
C ILE A 6 -3.54 -8.88 -0.70
N GLU A 7 -3.31 -9.89 0.14
CA GLU A 7 -3.07 -9.70 1.58
C GLU A 7 -1.83 -8.85 1.84
N VAL A 8 -0.73 -9.11 1.12
CA VAL A 8 0.49 -8.30 1.20
C VAL A 8 0.24 -6.87 0.72
N LEU A 9 -0.49 -6.69 -0.38
CA LEU A 9 -0.82 -5.37 -0.92
C LEU A 9 -1.61 -4.54 0.10
N ILE A 10 -2.69 -5.09 0.63
CA ILE A 10 -3.53 -4.44 1.65
C ILE A 10 -2.70 -4.11 2.89
N GLY A 11 -1.89 -5.07 3.36
CA GLY A 11 -1.00 -4.87 4.49
C GLY A 11 -0.05 -3.68 4.26
N ARG A 12 0.56 -3.57 3.08
CA ARG A 12 1.44 -2.44 2.72
C ARG A 12 0.69 -1.13 2.59
N LEU A 13 -0.51 -1.10 2.01
CA LEU A 13 -1.31 0.12 1.94
C LEU A 13 -1.62 0.69 3.34
N ILE A 14 -1.83 -0.18 4.32
CA ILE A 14 -2.12 0.21 5.70
C ILE A 14 -0.83 0.58 6.45
N THR A 15 0.23 -0.22 6.32
CA THR A 15 1.41 -0.15 7.20
C THR A 15 2.64 0.49 6.56
N ASP A 16 2.72 0.69 5.26
CA ASP A 16 3.90 1.23 4.58
C ASP A 16 3.58 2.63 4.03
N GLU A 17 3.93 3.67 4.79
CA GLU A 17 3.60 5.07 4.47
C GLU A 17 4.10 5.45 3.07
N ALA A 18 5.38 5.14 2.77
CA ALA A 18 5.96 5.43 1.47
C ALA A 18 5.24 4.70 0.32
N PHE A 19 4.87 3.43 0.53
CA PHE A 19 4.12 2.67 -0.45
C PHE A 19 2.70 3.23 -0.65
N ARG A 20 2.02 3.59 0.44
CA ARG A 20 0.70 4.21 0.39
C ARG A 20 0.74 5.55 -0.35
N ASP A 21 1.70 6.42 -0.06
CA ASP A 21 1.84 7.70 -0.74
C ASP A 21 2.07 7.53 -2.24
N ALA A 22 2.96 6.61 -2.62
CA ALA A 22 3.18 6.27 -4.03
C ALA A 22 1.90 5.75 -4.70
N PHE A 23 1.13 4.90 -3.98
CA PHE A 23 -0.13 4.37 -4.49
C PHE A 23 -1.17 5.47 -4.67
N LEU A 24 -1.32 6.38 -3.71
CA LEU A 24 -2.25 7.50 -3.78
C LEU A 24 -1.90 8.47 -4.91
N ALA A 25 -0.61 8.65 -5.20
CA ALA A 25 -0.13 9.47 -6.32
C ALA A 25 -0.40 8.81 -7.69
N ASN A 26 -0.13 7.51 -7.82
CA ASN A 26 -0.39 6.79 -9.08
C ASN A 26 -0.65 5.29 -8.85
N ARG A 27 -1.93 4.96 -8.65
CA ARG A 27 -2.39 3.59 -8.36
C ARG A 27 -2.02 2.58 -9.45
N ALA A 28 -2.21 2.96 -10.72
CA ALA A 28 -1.96 2.07 -11.84
C ALA A 28 -0.48 1.70 -11.94
N LEU A 29 0.41 2.69 -11.80
CA LEU A 29 1.86 2.45 -11.80
C LEU A 29 2.29 1.57 -10.63
N VAL A 30 1.78 1.82 -9.42
CA VAL A 30 2.15 1.01 -8.25
C VAL A 30 1.69 -0.43 -8.39
N LEU A 31 0.49 -0.69 -8.91
CA LEU A 31 0.02 -2.05 -9.17
C LEU A 31 0.84 -2.75 -10.26
N GLN A 32 1.28 -2.02 -11.29
CA GLN A 32 2.20 -2.55 -12.30
C GLN A 32 3.55 -2.94 -11.67
N VAL A 33 4.18 -2.04 -10.90
CA VAL A 33 5.46 -2.33 -10.22
C VAL A 33 5.31 -3.49 -9.23
N PHE A 34 4.18 -3.57 -8.54
CA PHE A 34 3.87 -4.68 -7.63
C PHE A 34 3.80 -6.01 -8.38
N HIS A 35 3.18 -6.02 -9.56
CA HIS A 35 3.16 -7.20 -10.44
C HIS A 35 4.56 -7.57 -10.96
N GLU A 36 5.34 -6.60 -11.42
CA GLU A 36 6.73 -6.79 -11.88
C GLU A 36 7.64 -7.34 -10.78
N ALA A 37 7.35 -7.06 -9.50
CA ALA A 37 8.03 -7.64 -8.34
C ALA A 37 7.62 -9.09 -8.03
N GLY A 38 6.79 -9.72 -8.86
CA GLY A 38 6.36 -11.11 -8.71
C GLY A 38 5.08 -11.31 -7.88
N HIS A 39 4.38 -10.22 -7.53
CA HIS A 39 3.08 -10.32 -6.87
C HIS A 39 1.95 -10.38 -7.89
N GLU A 40 1.46 -11.59 -8.14
CA GLU A 40 0.32 -11.79 -9.04
C GLU A 40 -0.99 -11.36 -8.37
N LEU A 41 -1.71 -10.44 -9.01
CA LEU A 41 -3.09 -10.08 -8.67
C LEU A 41 -3.99 -10.43 -9.85
N THR A 42 -5.16 -10.97 -9.55
CA THR A 42 -6.20 -11.20 -10.55
C THR A 42 -6.81 -9.87 -11.01
N PRO A 43 -7.43 -9.83 -12.20
CA PRO A 43 -8.18 -8.65 -12.64
C PRO A 43 -9.27 -8.21 -11.65
N LEU A 44 -9.88 -9.17 -10.94
CA LEU A 44 -10.89 -8.89 -9.92
C LEU A 44 -10.29 -8.17 -8.70
N GLU A 45 -9.14 -8.62 -8.20
CA GLU A 45 -8.45 -7.97 -7.08
C GLU A 45 -7.95 -6.57 -7.44
N ILE A 46 -7.40 -6.40 -8.65
CA ILE A 46 -7.00 -5.09 -9.18
C ILE A 46 -8.21 -4.15 -9.21
N ALA A 47 -9.33 -4.60 -9.77
CA ALA A 47 -10.56 -3.81 -9.83
C ALA A 47 -11.08 -3.46 -8.43
N ALA A 48 -11.09 -4.41 -7.49
CA ALA A 48 -11.52 -4.17 -6.11
C ALA A 48 -10.66 -3.10 -5.41
N VAL A 49 -9.35 -3.17 -5.56
CA VAL A 49 -8.42 -2.20 -4.98
C VAL A 49 -8.59 -0.81 -5.62
N LEU A 50 -8.79 -0.73 -6.94
CA LEU A 50 -9.00 0.54 -7.63
C LEU A 50 -10.35 1.19 -7.30
N CYS A 51 -11.39 0.37 -7.10
CA CYS A 51 -12.73 0.82 -6.69
C CYS A 51 -12.80 1.22 -5.21
N THR A 52 -11.86 0.76 -4.37
CA THR A 52 -11.79 1.17 -2.98
C THR A 52 -11.43 2.66 -2.90
N PRO A 53 -12.18 3.49 -2.14
CA PRO A 53 -11.88 4.90 -1.99
C PRO A 53 -10.45 5.11 -1.49
N ALA A 54 -9.69 6.00 -2.15
CA ALA A 54 -8.30 6.28 -1.75
C ALA A 54 -8.18 6.73 -0.30
N ALA A 55 -9.11 7.58 0.15
CA ALA A 55 -9.13 8.13 1.49
C ALA A 55 -9.19 7.05 2.57
N LEU A 56 -9.85 5.91 2.30
CA LEU A 56 -9.97 4.82 3.25
C LEU A 56 -8.61 4.25 3.67
N TRP A 57 -7.63 4.21 2.76
CA TRP A 57 -6.29 3.72 3.07
C TRP A 57 -5.56 4.63 4.06
N THR A 58 -5.77 5.94 3.95
CA THR A 58 -5.24 6.93 4.89
C THR A 58 -5.97 6.87 6.23
N GLU A 59 -7.31 6.83 6.21
CA GLU A 59 -8.13 6.75 7.41
C GLU A 59 -7.82 5.51 8.26
N ILE A 60 -7.62 4.35 7.63
CA ILE A 60 -7.26 3.12 8.35
C ILE A 60 -5.84 3.22 8.90
N ALA A 61 -4.90 3.76 8.14
CA ALA A 61 -3.53 3.93 8.60
C ALA A 61 -3.44 4.84 9.84
N GLU A 62 -4.26 5.89 9.90
CA GLU A 62 -4.35 6.80 11.05
C GLU A 62 -4.98 6.17 12.30
N GLN A 63 -5.77 5.11 12.14
CA GLN A 63 -6.43 4.41 13.25
C GLN A 63 -5.59 3.29 13.87
N ILE A 64 -4.59 2.78 13.16
CA ILE A 64 -3.67 1.77 13.71
C ILE A 64 -2.52 2.43 14.49
N ASP A 65 -1.92 1.69 15.41
CA ASP A 65 -0.75 2.16 16.18
C ASP A 65 0.38 2.59 15.23
N CYS A 66 0.91 3.80 15.42
CA CYS A 66 1.92 4.39 14.54
C CYS A 66 3.20 3.54 14.44
N ARG A 67 3.49 2.68 15.43
CA ARG A 67 4.64 1.75 15.40
C ARG A 67 4.47 0.61 14.41
N LEU A 68 3.24 0.34 13.98
CA LEU A 68 2.94 -0.63 12.92
C LEU A 68 3.17 -0.01 11.53
N GLN A 69 3.19 1.33 11.43
CA GLN A 69 3.59 1.98 10.21
C GLN A 69 5.12 1.89 10.08
N LYS A 70 5.63 1.54 8.90
CA LYS A 70 7.04 1.66 8.57
C LYS A 70 7.41 3.13 8.66
N ALA A 71 7.99 3.54 9.79
CA ALA A 71 8.59 4.84 9.92
C ALA A 71 9.59 5.00 8.76
N ASN A 72 9.35 5.95 7.87
CA ASN A 72 10.42 6.50 7.07
C ASN A 72 11.44 7.06 8.06
N LEU A 73 12.49 6.30 8.36
CA LEU A 73 13.63 6.66 9.20
C LEU A 73 14.47 7.80 8.59
N SER A 74 13.86 8.61 7.71
CA SER A 74 14.43 9.75 6.99
C SER A 74 14.25 11.07 7.75
N LYS A 75 13.49 11.10 8.87
CA LYS A 75 13.22 12.33 9.63
C LYS A 75 14.01 12.48 10.95
N GLU A 76 14.94 11.58 11.26
CA GLU A 76 15.67 11.59 12.55
C GLU A 76 17.20 11.83 12.45
N TYR A 77 17.67 12.58 11.46
CA TYR A 77 19.02 13.17 11.54
C TYR A 77 19.01 14.63 11.07
N THR A 78 18.67 15.53 11.98
CA THR A 78 19.17 16.90 11.97
C THR A 78 19.62 17.20 13.40
N LEU A 79 20.91 16.94 13.66
CA LEU A 79 21.67 17.51 14.76
C LEU A 79 22.69 18.50 14.16
#